data_AF-A0A3B3TJD1-F1
#
_entry.id   AF-A0A3B3TJD1-F1
#
_cell.length_a   1.000
_cell.length_b   1.000
_cell.length_c   1.000
_cell.angle_alpha   90.00
_cell.angle_beta   90.00
_cell.angle_gamma   90.00
#
_symmetry.space_group_name_H-M   'P 1'
#
loop_
_entity.id
_entity.type
_entity.pdbx_description
1 polymer ?
#
loop_
_entity_poly.entity_id
_entity_poly.type
_entity_poly.pdbx_seq_one_letter_code
_entity_poly.pdbx_strand_id
1 'polypeptide(L)'
;SLLCLNMRYKWTALQIEEKRRKVAKTSAEDLNTKDKCGLEVKSSNRQGDSDLGNYFQSLLQQKRDSRADLQNSIKTSTRQFLEDSKDDSCSICLSDFINKKQLKCKHAFCEGCLQNAIKTCGPICPICKDVFGVMKGNQPDGTMTWNKYPLSLPGFPYNGHILITYDIPSGKQTEDHPEPGQYYGGTTRIAYLPDNKEGNEVLLLLKKAFDQKLIFTVGTSRTTGMDNMVTWNDINHKTSMTGGPQCFGYPDENYLSRVKEQLKAKGIQ
;
A
#
# COMPACT_ATOMS: atom_id res chain seq x y z
N SER A 1 6.92 -6.94 -5.97
CA SER A 1 8.10 -6.78 -6.84
C SER A 1 8.67 -5.36 -6.70
N LEU A 2 10.01 -5.22 -6.64
CA LEU A 2 10.72 -3.92 -6.55
C LEU A 2 10.40 -2.94 -7.69
N LEU A 3 9.83 -3.43 -8.79
CA LEU A 3 9.37 -2.65 -9.94
C LEU A 3 8.33 -1.58 -9.56
N CYS A 4 7.44 -1.87 -8.60
CA CYS A 4 6.40 -0.91 -8.19
C CYS A 4 6.95 0.21 -7.29
N LEU A 5 8.03 -0.03 -6.54
CA LEU A 5 8.73 0.98 -5.74
C LEU A 5 9.56 1.90 -6.65
N ASN A 6 10.28 1.33 -7.63
CA ASN A 6 11.18 2.11 -8.48
C ASN A 6 10.48 3.13 -9.39
N MET A 7 9.26 2.85 -9.86
CA MET A 7 8.48 3.84 -10.61
C MET A 7 8.04 5.02 -9.73
N ARG A 8 7.78 4.79 -8.44
CA ARG A 8 7.34 5.83 -7.50
C ARG A 8 8.44 6.88 -7.25
N TYR A 9 9.71 6.47 -7.19
CA TYR A 9 10.84 7.38 -6.90
C TYR A 9 11.28 8.23 -8.10
N LYS A 10 11.28 7.70 -9.33
CA LYS A 10 11.67 8.48 -10.52
C LYS A 10 10.65 9.55 -10.90
N TRP A 11 9.36 9.30 -10.69
CA TRP A 11 8.29 10.26 -11.01
C TRP A 11 8.21 11.42 -10.01
N THR A 12 8.51 11.19 -8.73
CA THR A 12 8.49 12.26 -7.71
C THR A 12 9.58 13.31 -7.92
N ALA A 13 10.75 12.95 -8.44
CA ALA A 13 11.87 13.88 -8.59
C ALA A 13 11.62 14.92 -9.70
N LEU A 14 11.11 14.48 -10.87
CA LEU A 14 10.82 15.37 -12.00
C LEU A 14 9.67 16.35 -11.70
N GLN A 15 8.66 15.91 -10.93
CA GLN A 15 7.49 16.72 -10.58
C GLN A 15 7.80 17.80 -9.52
N ILE A 16 8.76 17.56 -8.62
CA ILE A 16 9.22 18.56 -7.64
C ILE A 16 9.94 19.71 -8.34
N GLU A 17 10.68 19.42 -9.40
CA GLU A 17 11.47 20.41 -10.14
C GLU A 17 10.58 21.33 -11.00
N GLU A 18 9.50 20.80 -11.60
CA GLU A 18 8.49 21.61 -12.29
C GLU A 18 7.67 22.50 -11.34
N LYS A 19 7.31 22.00 -10.14
CA LYS A 19 6.62 22.81 -9.13
C LYS A 19 7.49 23.95 -8.60
N ARG A 20 8.79 23.74 -8.42
CA ARG A 20 9.74 24.81 -8.04
C ARG A 20 9.83 25.91 -9.10
N ARG A 21 9.77 25.57 -10.39
CA ARG A 21 9.78 26.56 -11.49
C ARG A 21 8.50 27.40 -11.57
N LYS A 22 7.34 26.85 -11.20
CA LYS A 22 6.05 27.57 -11.23
C LYS A 22 5.91 28.58 -10.07
N VAL A 23 6.35 28.21 -8.86
CA VAL A 23 6.30 29.11 -7.68
C VAL A 23 7.26 30.30 -7.80
N ALA A 24 8.39 30.13 -8.48
CA ALA A 24 9.34 31.22 -8.72
C ALA A 24 8.80 32.30 -9.69
N LYS A 25 7.87 31.95 -10.59
CA LYS A 25 7.27 32.92 -11.53
C LYS A 25 6.21 33.81 -10.87
N THR A 26 5.42 33.27 -9.94
CA THR A 26 4.35 34.02 -9.25
C THR A 26 4.88 35.04 -8.22
N SER A 27 6.08 34.83 -7.65
CA SER A 27 6.62 35.75 -6.64
C SER A 27 7.27 37.02 -7.22
N ALA A 28 7.50 37.08 -8.54
CA ALA A 28 8.15 38.21 -9.19
C ALA A 28 7.17 39.32 -9.61
N GLU A 29 5.87 39.04 -9.64
CA GLU A 29 4.83 39.96 -10.14
C GLU A 29 4.19 40.83 -9.04
N ASP A 30 4.35 40.48 -7.75
CA ASP A 30 3.66 41.15 -6.62
C ASP A 30 4.46 42.26 -5.91
N LEU A 31 5.67 42.62 -6.36
CA LEU A 31 6.53 43.61 -5.67
C LEU A 31 6.44 45.05 -6.22
N ASN A 32 5.47 45.37 -7.08
CA ASN A 32 5.39 46.71 -7.68
C ASN A 32 4.04 47.39 -7.49
N THR A 33 3.70 47.77 -6.26
CA THR A 33 2.79 48.90 -6.03
C THR A 33 3.16 49.68 -4.78
N LYS A 34 3.38 50.97 -5.01
CA LYS A 34 4.04 51.98 -4.17
C LYS A 34 3.18 52.52 -3.04
N ASP A 35 3.90 52.93 -1.98
CA ASP A 35 3.84 54.18 -1.21
C ASP A 35 2.66 55.15 -1.43
N LYS A 36 2.14 55.68 -0.31
CA LYS A 36 2.07 57.13 0.00
C LYS A 36 1.21 57.39 1.25
N CYS A 37 1.80 57.96 2.31
CA CYS A 37 1.44 59.28 2.87
C CYS A 37 2.27 59.52 4.15
N GLY A 38 3.12 60.55 4.12
CA GLY A 38 3.88 61.03 5.27
C GLY A 38 3.13 62.11 6.04
N LEU A 39 3.51 62.29 7.31
CA LEU A 39 3.27 63.49 8.11
C LEU A 39 4.32 63.52 9.24
N GLU A 40 5.23 64.50 9.17
CA GLU A 40 6.09 64.95 10.27
C GLU A 40 5.27 65.83 11.23
N VAL A 41 5.40 65.65 12.55
CA VAL A 41 5.20 66.75 13.52
C VAL A 41 6.20 66.65 14.67
N LYS A 42 6.75 67.82 15.00
CA LYS A 42 7.84 68.13 15.92
C LYS A 42 7.44 68.01 17.39
N SER A 43 8.45 67.76 18.23
CA SER A 43 8.37 67.71 19.70
C SER A 43 8.13 69.08 20.33
N SER A 44 7.09 69.20 21.17
CA SER A 44 7.08 70.11 22.32
C SER A 44 6.16 69.55 23.40
N ASN A 45 6.61 69.63 24.64
CA ASN A 45 6.06 68.94 25.80
C ASN A 45 5.34 69.96 26.70
N ARG A 46 4.06 69.76 27.02
CA ARG A 46 3.41 70.26 28.25
C ARG A 46 2.32 69.29 28.71
N GLN A 47 2.33 69.07 30.02
CA GLN A 47 1.46 68.22 30.83
C GLN A 47 -0.04 68.24 30.48
N GLY A 48 -0.62 67.04 30.43
CA GLY A 48 -2.05 66.77 30.65
C GLY A 48 -2.77 66.27 29.40
N ASP A 49 -2.89 64.95 29.24
CA ASP A 49 -4.10 64.32 28.67
C ASP A 49 -3.98 62.78 28.67
N SER A 50 -4.64 62.15 29.64
CA SER A 50 -4.90 60.70 29.61
C SER A 50 -5.78 60.27 28.43
N ASP A 51 -6.49 61.21 27.81
CA ASP A 51 -7.49 60.92 26.77
C ASP A 51 -6.88 60.74 25.37
N LEU A 52 -5.80 61.45 25.04
CA LEU A 52 -5.05 61.26 23.79
C LEU A 52 -4.31 59.92 23.76
N GLY A 53 -3.78 59.48 24.91
CA GLY A 53 -3.17 58.16 25.07
C GLY A 53 -4.20 57.04 24.89
N ASN A 54 -5.37 57.17 25.52
CA ASN A 54 -6.47 56.22 25.38
C ASN A 54 -7.01 56.14 23.93
N TYR A 55 -7.09 57.26 23.22
CA TYR A 55 -7.49 57.31 21.82
C TYR A 55 -6.48 56.63 20.88
N PHE A 56 -5.18 56.82 21.12
CA PHE A 56 -4.15 56.16 20.31
C PHE A 56 -4.09 54.64 20.61
N GLN A 57 -4.30 54.24 21.87
CA GLN A 57 -4.40 52.83 22.28
C GLN A 57 -5.59 52.14 21.61
N SER A 58 -6.75 52.80 21.52
CA SER A 58 -7.96 52.24 20.90
C SER A 58 -7.81 52.08 19.38
N LEU A 59 -7.18 53.04 18.70
CA LEU A 59 -6.85 52.94 17.27
C LEU A 59 -5.84 51.81 16.98
N LEU A 60 -4.85 51.61 17.84
CA LEU A 60 -3.91 50.48 17.72
C LEU A 60 -4.59 49.13 17.95
N GLN A 61 -5.56 49.06 18.86
CA GLN A 61 -6.35 47.86 19.10
C GLN A 61 -7.25 47.54 17.90
N GLN A 62 -7.97 48.53 17.36
CA GLN A 62 -8.79 48.35 16.15
C GLN A 62 -7.96 47.86 14.93
N LYS A 63 -6.74 48.35 14.76
CA LYS A 63 -5.82 47.87 13.72
C LYS A 63 -5.34 46.43 13.96
N ARG A 64 -5.14 46.01 15.23
CA ARG A 64 -4.80 44.63 15.58
C ARG A 64 -5.98 43.69 15.33
N ASP A 65 -7.17 44.09 15.72
CA ASP A 65 -8.40 43.30 15.55
C ASP A 65 -8.69 43.12 14.05
N SER A 66 -8.62 44.20 13.26
CA SER A 66 -8.78 44.13 11.78
C SER A 66 -7.74 43.23 11.10
N ARG A 67 -6.50 43.22 11.60
CA ARG A 67 -5.43 42.34 11.09
C ARG A 67 -5.67 40.88 11.50
N ALA A 68 -6.19 40.64 12.71
CA ALA A 68 -6.55 39.31 13.18
C ALA A 68 -7.74 38.75 12.37
N ASP A 69 -8.74 39.58 12.05
CA ASP A 69 -9.88 39.21 11.22
C ASP A 69 -9.47 38.89 9.78
N LEU A 70 -8.57 39.69 9.19
CA LEU A 70 -8.03 39.40 7.86
C LEU A 70 -7.19 38.12 7.87
N GLN A 71 -6.38 37.89 8.90
CA GLN A 71 -5.62 36.64 9.06
C GLN A 71 -6.51 35.42 9.28
N ASN A 72 -7.64 35.57 10.00
CA ASN A 72 -8.62 34.51 10.20
C ASN A 72 -9.45 34.25 8.95
N SER A 73 -9.78 35.28 8.16
CA SER A 73 -10.44 35.15 6.86
C SER A 73 -9.52 34.46 5.84
N ILE A 74 -8.24 34.82 5.79
CA ILE A 74 -7.23 34.14 4.98
C ILE A 74 -7.07 32.70 5.47
N LYS A 75 -6.92 32.43 6.77
CA LYS A 75 -6.82 31.06 7.31
C LYS A 75 -8.05 30.21 7.02
N THR A 76 -9.25 30.78 7.12
CA THR A 76 -10.52 30.09 6.82
C THR A 76 -10.63 29.80 5.33
N SER A 77 -10.32 30.78 4.48
CA SER A 77 -10.29 30.61 3.03
C SER A 77 -9.22 29.59 2.60
N THR A 78 -8.00 29.65 3.15
CA THR A 78 -6.95 28.67 2.87
C THR A 78 -7.30 27.27 3.40
N ARG A 79 -8.00 27.16 4.54
CA ARG A 79 -8.55 25.87 5.00
C ARG A 79 -9.60 25.32 4.03
N GLN A 80 -10.50 26.18 3.57
CA GLN A 80 -11.54 25.82 2.60
C GLN A 80 -10.92 25.37 1.25
N PHE A 81 -9.91 26.07 0.75
CA PHE A 81 -9.14 25.68 -0.45
C PHE A 81 -8.29 24.41 -0.27
N LEU A 82 -7.81 24.13 0.95
CA LEU A 82 -7.02 22.91 1.25
C LEU A 82 -7.89 21.68 1.56
N GLU A 83 -9.17 21.89 1.89
CA GLU A 83 -10.15 20.83 2.09
C GLU A 83 -10.77 20.37 0.76
N ASP A 84 -10.98 21.28 -0.20
CA ASP A 84 -11.56 20.96 -1.51
C ASP A 84 -10.56 20.28 -2.49
N SER A 85 -9.25 20.30 -2.23
CA SER A 85 -8.22 19.86 -3.19
C SER A 85 -7.69 18.43 -3.00
N LYS A 86 -8.28 17.61 -2.13
CA LYS A 86 -7.79 16.24 -1.83
C LYS A 86 -8.47 15.10 -2.60
N ASP A 87 -9.51 15.36 -3.39
CA ASP A 87 -10.34 14.29 -3.99
C ASP A 87 -10.51 14.33 -5.53
N ASP A 88 -9.78 15.22 -6.22
CA ASP A 88 -10.04 15.52 -7.65
C ASP A 88 -8.95 15.12 -8.64
N SER A 89 -7.84 14.52 -8.18
CA SER A 89 -6.79 14.03 -9.10
C SER A 89 -6.50 12.53 -8.94
N CYS A 90 -6.24 11.89 -10.08
CA CYS A 90 -5.89 10.48 -10.15
C CYS A 90 -4.45 10.26 -9.64
N SER A 91 -4.27 9.41 -8.63
CA SER A 91 -2.94 9.17 -8.03
C SER A 91 -1.97 8.36 -8.90
N ILE A 92 -2.39 7.91 -10.09
CA ILE A 92 -1.55 7.14 -11.03
C ILE A 92 -0.96 8.06 -12.11
N CYS A 93 -1.79 8.89 -12.76
CA CYS A 93 -1.34 9.85 -13.76
C CYS A 93 -1.12 11.27 -13.22
N LEU A 94 -1.44 11.51 -11.94
CA LEU A 94 -1.31 12.81 -11.26
C LEU A 94 -2.07 13.96 -11.95
N SER A 95 -3.12 13.62 -12.70
CA SER A 95 -3.97 14.54 -13.47
C SER A 95 -5.44 14.35 -13.11
N ASP A 96 -6.31 15.21 -13.62
CA ASP A 96 -7.77 15.09 -13.45
C ASP A 96 -8.29 13.73 -13.93
N PHE A 97 -9.42 13.29 -13.37
CA PHE A 97 -9.99 11.99 -13.69
C PHE A 97 -10.55 11.94 -15.12
N ILE A 98 -10.00 11.02 -15.92
CA ILE A 98 -10.59 10.58 -17.18
C ILE A 98 -11.39 9.30 -16.90
N ASN A 99 -12.72 9.35 -17.05
CA ASN A 99 -13.65 8.26 -16.71
C ASN A 99 -13.41 7.75 -15.27
N LYS A 100 -13.72 8.57 -14.26
CA LYS A 100 -13.49 8.24 -12.83
C LYS A 100 -14.11 6.88 -12.47
N LYS A 101 -13.28 5.96 -11.97
CA LYS A 101 -13.71 4.69 -11.37
C LYS A 101 -13.32 4.67 -9.91
N GLN A 102 -14.30 4.42 -9.04
CA GLN A 102 -14.09 4.31 -7.60
C GLN A 102 -14.20 2.85 -7.15
N LEU A 103 -13.21 2.40 -6.38
CA LEU A 103 -13.17 1.06 -5.79
C LEU A 103 -14.00 1.01 -4.48
N LYS A 104 -14.25 -0.21 -3.98
CA LYS A 104 -14.94 -0.43 -2.68
C LYS A 104 -14.21 0.24 -1.51
N CYS A 105 -12.87 0.28 -1.55
CA CYS A 105 -12.02 0.99 -0.60
C CYS A 105 -12.02 2.53 -0.76
N LYS A 106 -12.98 3.08 -1.50
CA LYS A 106 -13.22 4.51 -1.74
C LYS A 106 -12.16 5.27 -2.54
N HIS A 107 -11.01 4.68 -2.82
CA HIS A 107 -10.01 5.26 -3.73
C HIS A 107 -10.52 5.30 -5.17
N ALA A 108 -10.25 6.41 -5.87
CA ALA A 108 -10.64 6.63 -7.26
C ALA A 108 -9.43 6.77 -8.19
N PHE A 109 -9.61 6.33 -9.44
CA PHE A 109 -8.59 6.36 -10.50
C PHE A 109 -9.25 6.65 -11.85
N CYS A 110 -8.47 7.10 -12.84
CA CYS A 110 -8.92 7.05 -14.23
C CYS A 110 -9.15 5.58 -14.64
N GLU A 111 -10.16 5.31 -15.46
CA GLU A 111 -10.46 3.96 -15.93
C GLU A 111 -9.24 3.29 -16.59
N GLY A 112 -8.57 3.98 -17.51
CA GLY A 112 -7.36 3.48 -18.17
C GLY A 112 -6.19 3.24 -17.19
N CYS A 113 -6.02 4.12 -16.20
CA CYS A 113 -4.99 3.95 -15.18
C CYS A 113 -5.27 2.72 -14.30
N LEU A 114 -6.52 2.51 -13.90
CA LEU A 114 -6.94 1.35 -13.13
C LEU A 114 -6.79 0.06 -13.94
N GLN A 115 -7.21 0.04 -15.20
CA GLN A 115 -7.05 -1.11 -16.08
C GLN A 115 -5.58 -1.51 -16.26
N ASN A 116 -4.69 -0.54 -16.47
CA ASN A 116 -3.26 -0.81 -16.57
C ASN A 116 -2.69 -1.33 -15.25
N ALA A 117 -3.10 -0.75 -14.12
CA ALA A 117 -2.71 -1.26 -12.80
C ALA A 117 -3.19 -2.70 -12.57
N ILE A 118 -4.42 -3.05 -13.01
CA ILE A 118 -4.94 -4.42 -12.93
C ILE A 118 -4.11 -5.37 -13.79
N LYS A 119 -3.73 -4.97 -15.00
CA LYS A 119 -2.90 -5.80 -15.88
C LYS A 119 -1.52 -6.10 -15.29
N THR A 120 -0.91 -5.12 -14.61
CA THR A 120 0.45 -5.29 -14.06
C THR A 120 0.47 -5.92 -12.67
N CYS A 121 -0.52 -5.60 -11.83
CA CYS A 121 -0.49 -5.91 -10.40
C CYS A 121 -1.67 -6.78 -9.92
N GLY A 122 -2.59 -7.15 -10.81
CA GLY A 122 -3.85 -7.79 -10.44
C GLY A 122 -4.87 -6.81 -9.84
N PRO A 123 -6.05 -7.29 -9.42
CA PRO A 123 -7.14 -6.48 -8.89
C PRO A 123 -6.89 -5.97 -7.45
N ILE A 124 -5.78 -5.26 -7.27
CA ILE A 124 -5.30 -4.68 -6.02
C ILE A 124 -5.36 -3.16 -6.12
N CYS A 125 -5.94 -2.50 -5.13
CA CYS A 125 -5.93 -1.04 -5.05
C CYS A 125 -4.48 -0.51 -4.98
N PRO A 126 -4.03 0.35 -5.90
CA PRO A 126 -2.67 0.88 -5.90
C PRO A 126 -2.29 1.65 -4.63
N ILE A 127 -3.28 2.26 -3.95
CA ILE A 127 -3.10 3.08 -2.76
C ILE A 127 -3.08 2.22 -1.48
N CYS A 128 -4.18 1.54 -1.15
CA CYS A 128 -4.34 0.84 0.13
C CYS A 128 -4.09 -0.67 0.08
N LYS A 129 -3.82 -1.24 -1.11
CA LYS A 129 -3.62 -2.68 -1.34
C LYS A 129 -4.83 -3.59 -1.08
N ASP A 130 -6.01 -3.00 -0.90
CA ASP A 130 -7.25 -3.77 -0.83
C ASP A 130 -7.52 -4.54 -2.14
N VAL A 131 -7.88 -5.81 -2.03
CA VAL A 131 -8.14 -6.71 -3.16
C VAL A 131 -9.63 -6.64 -3.51
N PHE A 132 -9.95 -6.23 -4.74
CA PHE A 132 -11.35 -6.02 -5.16
C PHE A 132 -11.84 -6.98 -6.25
N GLY A 133 -11.02 -7.96 -6.64
CA GLY A 133 -11.34 -9.00 -7.60
C GLY A 133 -10.63 -10.31 -7.28
N VAL A 134 -10.74 -11.31 -8.14
CA VAL A 134 -10.06 -12.60 -7.96
C VAL A 134 -8.58 -12.45 -8.29
N MET A 135 -7.71 -12.64 -7.31
CA MET A 135 -6.28 -12.72 -7.53
C MET A 135 -5.96 -14.04 -8.23
N LYS A 136 -5.19 -13.99 -9.31
CA LYS A 136 -4.66 -15.18 -9.97
C LYS A 136 -3.14 -15.06 -10.00
N GLY A 137 -2.45 -16.08 -9.55
CA GLY A 137 -0.99 -16.15 -9.65
C GLY A 137 -0.53 -16.88 -10.90
N ASN A 138 0.77 -17.11 -10.96
CA ASN A 138 1.47 -17.79 -12.05
C ASN A 138 2.11 -19.10 -11.58
N GLN A 139 1.48 -19.80 -10.63
CA GLN A 139 1.88 -21.17 -10.32
C GLN A 139 1.67 -22.06 -11.55
N PRO A 140 2.63 -22.92 -11.93
CA PRO A 140 2.44 -23.89 -13.00
C PRO A 140 1.36 -24.95 -12.70
N ASP A 141 0.97 -25.72 -13.71
CA ASP A 141 0.05 -26.84 -13.52
C ASP A 141 0.66 -27.96 -12.67
N GLY A 142 -0.18 -28.59 -11.86
CA GLY A 142 0.23 -29.59 -10.88
C GLY A 142 -0.95 -30.04 -10.03
N THR A 143 -0.67 -30.82 -9.00
CA THR A 143 -1.69 -31.40 -8.12
C THR A 143 -1.48 -31.00 -6.66
N MET A 144 -2.59 -30.95 -5.92
CA MET A 144 -2.63 -30.80 -4.47
C MET A 144 -3.55 -31.89 -3.93
N THR A 145 -3.01 -32.76 -3.09
CA THR A 145 -3.75 -33.85 -2.44
C THR A 145 -3.49 -33.81 -0.93
N TRP A 146 -4.32 -34.48 -0.13
CA TRP A 146 -4.09 -34.58 1.30
C TRP A 146 -4.62 -35.87 1.89
N ASN A 147 -3.99 -36.32 2.97
CA ASN A 147 -4.41 -37.46 3.79
C ASN A 147 -4.43 -37.06 5.27
N LYS A 148 -5.22 -37.78 6.07
CA LYS A 148 -5.33 -37.58 7.52
C LYS A 148 -4.75 -38.75 8.26
N TYR A 149 -4.05 -38.47 9.35
CA TYR A 149 -3.36 -39.45 10.18
C TYR A 149 -3.66 -39.20 11.66
N PRO A 150 -3.71 -40.26 12.50
CA PRO A 150 -4.09 -40.13 13.91
C PRO A 150 -3.00 -39.51 14.79
N LEU A 151 -1.76 -39.44 14.32
CA LEU A 151 -0.64 -38.90 15.10
C LEU A 151 -0.78 -37.38 15.29
N SER A 152 -0.68 -36.92 16.54
CA SER A 152 -0.75 -35.49 16.87
C SER A 152 0.51 -34.72 16.52
N LEU A 153 0.33 -33.47 16.08
CA LEU A 153 1.43 -32.52 15.96
C LEU A 153 1.76 -31.93 17.35
N PRO A 154 3.04 -31.63 17.64
CA PRO A 154 3.42 -30.86 18.82
C PRO A 154 2.62 -29.55 18.93
N GLY A 155 2.03 -29.29 20.09
CA GLY A 155 1.16 -28.13 20.34
C GLY A 155 -0.33 -28.35 20.05
N PHE A 156 -0.71 -29.52 19.49
CA PHE A 156 -2.11 -29.87 19.18
C PHE A 156 -2.47 -31.26 19.74
N PRO A 157 -2.47 -31.44 21.08
CA PRO A 157 -2.77 -32.73 21.69
C PRO A 157 -4.18 -33.21 21.33
N TYR A 158 -4.36 -34.53 21.26
CA TYR A 158 -5.66 -35.20 20.97
C TYR A 158 -6.24 -34.96 19.57
N ASN A 159 -5.49 -34.32 18.67
CA ASN A 159 -5.88 -34.13 17.28
C ASN A 159 -4.97 -34.95 16.37
N GLY A 160 -5.46 -35.43 15.24
CA GLY A 160 -4.60 -36.00 14.21
C GLY A 160 -3.80 -34.92 13.47
N HIS A 161 -3.23 -35.27 12.32
CA HIS A 161 -2.67 -34.31 11.39
C HIS A 161 -3.10 -34.57 9.96
N ILE A 162 -3.11 -33.51 9.17
CA ILE A 162 -3.32 -33.52 7.74
C ILE A 162 -1.95 -33.39 7.08
N LEU A 163 -1.60 -34.36 6.23
CA LEU A 163 -0.45 -34.29 5.33
C LEU A 163 -0.94 -33.82 3.96
N ILE A 164 -0.50 -32.65 3.53
CA ILE A 164 -0.75 -32.10 2.20
C ILE A 164 0.45 -32.44 1.32
N THR A 165 0.20 -32.95 0.12
CA THR A 165 1.21 -33.20 -0.90
C THR A 165 0.93 -32.32 -2.11
N TYR A 166 1.91 -31.51 -2.48
CA TYR A 166 1.94 -30.76 -3.73
C TYR A 166 2.89 -31.42 -4.70
N ASP A 167 2.47 -31.58 -5.95
CA ASP A 167 3.31 -32.09 -7.02
C ASP A 167 3.18 -31.19 -8.24
N ILE A 168 4.28 -30.51 -8.60
CA ILE A 168 4.36 -29.65 -9.78
C ILE A 168 5.48 -30.21 -10.67
N PRO A 169 5.15 -30.84 -11.81
CA PRO A 169 6.15 -31.37 -12.72
C PRO A 169 6.99 -30.26 -13.35
N SER A 170 8.17 -30.60 -13.83
CA SER A 170 8.98 -29.70 -14.68
C SER A 170 8.24 -29.39 -15.97
N GLY A 171 8.48 -28.21 -16.54
CA GLY A 171 7.78 -27.78 -17.74
C GLY A 171 8.43 -26.57 -18.41
N LYS A 172 7.68 -25.94 -19.32
CA LYS A 172 8.07 -24.69 -19.97
C LYS A 172 7.31 -23.51 -19.39
N GLN A 173 8.01 -22.39 -19.26
CA GLN A 173 7.44 -21.14 -18.80
C GLN A 173 6.39 -20.59 -19.80
N THR A 174 5.24 -20.15 -19.30
CA THR A 174 4.20 -19.43 -20.05
C THR A 174 4.52 -17.94 -20.13
N GLU A 175 3.68 -17.18 -20.84
CA GLU A 175 3.76 -15.72 -20.92
C GLU A 175 3.64 -15.00 -19.57
N ASP A 176 3.09 -15.67 -18.56
CA ASP A 176 2.91 -15.12 -17.20
C ASP A 176 4.15 -15.34 -16.29
N HIS A 177 5.20 -15.97 -16.81
CA HIS A 177 6.44 -16.25 -16.09
C HIS A 177 7.60 -15.32 -16.55
N PRO A 178 8.70 -15.24 -15.78
CA PRO A 178 9.82 -14.34 -16.08
C PRO A 178 10.49 -14.54 -17.44
N GLU A 179 10.62 -15.79 -17.90
CA GLU A 179 11.31 -16.16 -19.14
C GLU A 179 10.44 -17.11 -19.99
N PRO A 180 9.44 -16.58 -20.74
CA PRO A 180 8.53 -17.41 -21.54
C PRO A 180 9.27 -18.35 -22.50
N GLY A 181 8.83 -19.61 -22.56
CA GLY A 181 9.43 -20.66 -23.38
C GLY A 181 10.62 -21.40 -22.75
N GLN A 182 11.29 -20.81 -21.75
CA GLN A 182 12.40 -21.42 -21.02
C GLN A 182 11.91 -22.59 -20.15
N TYR A 183 12.74 -23.63 -19.98
CA TYR A 183 12.41 -24.72 -19.05
C TYR A 183 12.53 -24.28 -17.59
N TYR A 184 11.65 -24.80 -16.74
CA TYR A 184 11.78 -24.72 -15.29
C TYR A 184 11.81 -26.12 -14.66
N GLY A 185 12.51 -26.25 -13.53
CA GLY A 185 12.51 -27.44 -12.70
C GLY A 185 11.30 -27.50 -11.76
N GLY A 186 10.56 -28.61 -11.79
CA GLY A 186 9.43 -28.89 -10.92
C GLY A 186 9.80 -29.14 -9.46
N THR A 187 8.81 -29.47 -8.63
CA THR A 187 9.01 -29.79 -7.22
C THR A 187 7.88 -30.67 -6.68
N THR A 188 8.21 -31.55 -5.75
CA THR A 188 7.24 -32.22 -4.88
C THR A 188 7.48 -31.73 -3.45
N ARG A 189 6.43 -31.26 -2.78
CA ARG A 189 6.53 -30.73 -1.41
C ARG A 189 5.42 -31.25 -0.54
N ILE A 190 5.76 -31.42 0.74
CA ILE A 190 4.80 -31.81 1.76
C ILE A 190 4.60 -30.69 2.76
N ALA A 191 3.40 -30.62 3.34
CA ALA A 191 3.09 -29.72 4.44
C ALA A 191 2.15 -30.38 5.45
N TYR A 192 2.18 -29.90 6.68
CA TYR A 192 1.41 -30.44 7.80
C TYR A 192 0.46 -29.39 8.36
N LEU A 193 -0.76 -29.81 8.70
CA LEU A 193 -1.73 -29.05 9.50
C LEU A 193 -2.27 -29.94 10.61
N PRO A 194 -2.70 -29.40 11.77
CA PRO A 194 -3.43 -30.19 12.74
C PRO A 194 -4.80 -30.58 12.17
N ASP A 195 -5.23 -31.82 12.40
CA ASP A 195 -6.57 -32.26 12.01
C ASP A 195 -7.60 -31.86 13.08
N ASN A 196 -7.83 -30.55 13.15
CA ASN A 196 -8.84 -29.93 14.01
C ASN A 196 -9.66 -28.91 13.20
N LYS A 197 -10.64 -28.25 13.83
CA LYS A 197 -11.51 -27.29 13.15
C LYS A 197 -10.73 -26.21 12.39
N GLU A 198 -9.73 -25.62 13.03
CA GLU A 198 -8.94 -24.53 12.46
C GLU A 198 -8.01 -24.99 11.34
N GLY A 199 -7.33 -26.13 11.51
CA GLY A 199 -6.47 -26.69 10.47
C GLY A 199 -7.26 -27.12 9.23
N ASN A 200 -8.48 -27.65 9.38
CA ASN A 200 -9.35 -27.96 8.25
C ASN A 200 -9.83 -26.69 7.52
N GLU A 201 -10.07 -25.58 8.24
CA GLU A 201 -10.36 -24.28 7.62
C GLU A 201 -9.16 -23.79 6.78
N VAL A 202 -7.94 -23.85 7.35
CA VAL A 202 -6.71 -23.49 6.62
C VAL A 202 -6.51 -24.37 5.39
N LEU A 203 -6.79 -25.68 5.48
CA LEU A 203 -6.71 -26.60 4.34
C LEU A 203 -7.60 -26.13 3.17
N LEU A 204 -8.85 -25.73 3.45
CA LEU A 204 -9.77 -25.25 2.41
C LEU A 204 -9.29 -23.94 1.78
N LEU A 205 -8.75 -23.03 2.59
CA LEU A 205 -8.16 -21.78 2.10
C LEU A 205 -6.92 -22.04 1.24
N LEU A 206 -6.04 -22.96 1.65
CA LEU A 206 -4.87 -23.38 0.85
C LEU A 206 -5.30 -24.02 -0.47
N LYS A 207 -6.35 -24.85 -0.46
CA LYS A 207 -6.92 -25.42 -1.69
C LYS A 207 -7.42 -24.33 -2.64
N LYS A 208 -8.18 -23.36 -2.12
CA LYS A 208 -8.63 -22.19 -2.89
C LYS A 208 -7.46 -21.37 -3.44
N ALA A 209 -6.41 -21.16 -2.66
CA ALA A 209 -5.20 -20.47 -3.10
C ALA A 209 -4.44 -21.26 -4.18
N PHE A 210 -4.38 -22.58 -4.08
CA PHE A 210 -3.77 -23.46 -5.09
C PHE A 210 -4.54 -23.39 -6.41
N ASP A 211 -5.87 -23.45 -6.35
CA ASP A 211 -6.75 -23.32 -7.53
C ASP A 211 -6.61 -21.96 -8.21
N GLN A 212 -6.36 -20.92 -7.43
CA GLN A 212 -6.05 -19.56 -7.91
C GLN A 212 -4.58 -19.36 -8.29
N LYS A 213 -3.76 -20.43 -8.30
CA LYS A 213 -2.36 -20.41 -8.70
C LYS A 213 -1.45 -19.54 -7.82
N LEU A 214 -1.75 -19.45 -6.52
CA LEU A 214 -1.09 -18.53 -5.56
C LEU A 214 -0.10 -19.20 -4.60
N ILE A 215 -0.02 -20.53 -4.53
CA ILE A 215 0.86 -21.24 -3.58
C ILE A 215 2.32 -21.23 -4.05
N PHE A 216 2.52 -21.40 -5.36
CA PHE A 216 3.84 -21.45 -5.98
C PHE A 216 4.03 -20.36 -7.04
N THR A 217 5.26 -20.25 -7.54
CA THR A 217 5.65 -19.43 -8.69
C THR A 217 6.93 -20.01 -9.31
N VAL A 218 7.31 -19.54 -10.50
CA VAL A 218 8.61 -19.82 -11.10
C VAL A 218 9.57 -18.68 -10.78
N GLY A 219 10.75 -19.01 -10.26
CA GLY A 219 11.78 -18.02 -9.95
C GLY A 219 13.03 -18.63 -9.35
N THR A 220 13.81 -17.80 -8.66
CA THR A 220 15.04 -18.21 -8.00
C THR A 220 14.75 -18.95 -6.68
N SER A 221 15.25 -20.17 -6.57
CA SER A 221 15.22 -20.93 -5.32
C SER A 221 16.05 -20.23 -4.24
N ARG A 222 15.41 -19.86 -3.12
CA ARG A 222 16.10 -19.17 -2.02
C ARG A 222 17.13 -20.04 -1.30
N THR A 223 16.96 -21.35 -1.30
CA THR A 223 17.86 -22.28 -0.59
C THR A 223 19.05 -22.71 -1.43
N THR A 224 18.87 -22.82 -2.75
CA THR A 224 19.92 -23.32 -3.65
C THR A 224 20.51 -22.23 -4.56
N GLY A 225 19.85 -21.06 -4.67
CA GLY A 225 20.25 -19.99 -5.58
C GLY A 225 19.98 -20.28 -7.06
N MET A 226 19.36 -21.42 -7.39
CA MET A 226 19.10 -21.80 -8.78
C MET A 226 17.88 -21.05 -9.33
N ASP A 227 18.03 -20.44 -10.50
CA ASP A 227 16.95 -19.84 -11.26
C ASP A 227 16.08 -20.89 -11.96
N ASN A 228 14.94 -20.45 -12.49
CA ASN A 228 14.02 -21.28 -13.27
C ASN A 228 13.54 -22.51 -12.48
N MET A 229 13.16 -22.33 -11.22
CA MET A 229 12.66 -23.39 -10.34
C MET A 229 11.26 -23.04 -9.81
N VAL A 230 10.46 -24.07 -9.53
CA VAL A 230 9.21 -23.89 -8.78
C VAL A 230 9.52 -23.60 -7.31
N THR A 231 9.03 -22.47 -6.82
CA THR A 231 9.29 -21.95 -5.47
C THR A 231 8.00 -21.54 -4.76
N TRP A 232 8.03 -21.47 -3.41
CA TRP A 232 6.90 -20.97 -2.62
C TRP A 232 6.62 -19.50 -2.94
N ASN A 233 5.35 -19.11 -2.99
CA ASN A 233 4.90 -17.75 -3.29
C ASN A 233 4.30 -17.08 -2.04
N ASP A 234 5.14 -16.78 -1.05
CA ASP A 234 4.83 -16.00 0.17
C ASP A 234 3.66 -16.51 1.04
N ILE A 235 3.23 -17.76 0.87
CA ILE A 235 2.32 -18.47 1.79
C ILE A 235 3.12 -19.54 2.52
N ASN A 236 3.32 -19.34 3.82
CA ASN A 236 4.17 -20.21 4.62
C ASN A 236 3.50 -21.55 4.89
N HIS A 237 4.27 -22.62 4.71
CA HIS A 237 3.86 -23.99 4.97
C HIS A 237 4.72 -24.59 6.08
N LYS A 238 4.14 -25.48 6.88
CA LYS A 238 4.88 -26.29 7.83
C LYS A 238 5.36 -27.56 7.15
N THR A 239 6.62 -27.59 6.75
CA THR A 239 7.23 -28.72 6.01
C THR A 239 7.86 -29.77 6.94
N SER A 240 7.81 -29.55 8.26
CA SER A 240 8.27 -30.48 9.28
C SER A 240 7.21 -30.66 10.37
N MET A 241 7.09 -31.86 10.94
CA MET A 241 6.25 -32.10 12.11
C MET A 241 6.91 -31.62 13.42
N THR A 242 8.22 -31.35 13.42
CA THR A 242 9.02 -31.05 14.62
C THR A 242 10.04 -29.93 14.36
N GLY A 243 10.77 -29.50 15.40
CA GLY A 243 11.84 -28.48 15.28
C GLY A 243 11.35 -27.03 15.37
N GLY A 244 10.06 -26.82 15.63
CA GLY A 244 9.49 -25.49 15.83
C GLY A 244 9.59 -24.57 14.61
N PRO A 245 9.34 -23.26 14.78
CA PRO A 245 9.26 -22.32 13.66
C PRO A 245 10.56 -22.20 12.86
N GLN A 246 11.73 -22.36 13.51
CA GLN A 246 13.05 -22.25 12.87
C GLN A 246 13.31 -23.37 11.84
N CYS A 247 12.73 -24.55 12.05
CA CYS A 247 12.82 -25.68 11.13
C CYS A 247 11.55 -25.82 10.26
N PHE A 248 10.75 -24.76 10.14
CA PHE A 248 9.47 -24.78 9.43
C PHE A 248 8.53 -25.87 9.96
N GLY A 249 8.58 -26.17 11.26
CA GLY A 249 7.79 -27.22 11.88
C GLY A 249 7.07 -26.80 13.16
N TYR A 250 6.62 -27.79 13.92
CA TYR A 250 5.84 -27.61 15.15
C TYR A 250 6.71 -27.90 16.40
N PRO A 251 6.35 -27.39 17.59
CA PRO A 251 5.18 -26.53 17.87
C PRO A 251 5.35 -25.10 17.34
N ASP A 252 4.25 -24.48 16.93
CA ASP A 252 4.18 -23.06 16.53
C ASP A 252 2.74 -22.56 16.71
N GLU A 253 2.46 -21.96 17.86
CA GLU A 253 1.12 -21.53 18.29
C GLU A 253 0.52 -20.47 17.36
N ASN A 254 1.36 -19.67 16.70
CA ASN A 254 0.94 -18.55 15.86
C ASN A 254 0.90 -18.90 14.37
N TYR A 255 1.12 -20.16 14.00
CA TYR A 255 1.18 -20.52 12.58
C TYR A 255 -0.16 -20.37 11.88
N LEU A 256 -1.25 -20.90 12.45
CA LEU A 256 -2.56 -20.93 11.80
C LEU A 256 -3.13 -19.52 11.60
N SER A 257 -2.98 -18.63 12.57
CA SER A 257 -3.34 -17.22 12.44
C SER A 257 -2.49 -16.52 11.36
N ARG A 258 -1.17 -16.69 11.40
CA ARG A 258 -0.24 -16.08 10.43
C ARG A 258 -0.50 -16.54 8.99
N VAL A 259 -0.76 -17.82 8.76
CA VAL A 259 -1.04 -18.30 7.39
C VAL A 259 -2.39 -17.81 6.88
N LYS A 260 -3.41 -17.70 7.75
CA LYS A 260 -4.70 -17.06 7.40
C LYS A 260 -4.52 -15.59 7.01
N GLU A 261 -3.67 -14.84 7.71
CA GLU A 261 -3.34 -13.46 7.34
C GLU A 261 -2.62 -13.37 5.99
N GLN A 262 -1.68 -14.28 5.72
CA GLN A 262 -0.98 -14.35 4.42
C GLN A 262 -1.94 -14.69 3.27
N LEU A 263 -2.86 -15.61 3.50
CA LEU A 263 -3.92 -15.98 2.55
C LEU A 263 -4.87 -14.80 2.31
N LYS A 264 -5.30 -14.13 3.38
CA LYS A 264 -6.15 -12.93 3.32
C LYS A 264 -5.48 -11.81 2.53
N ALA A 265 -4.19 -11.58 2.73
CA ALA A 265 -3.40 -10.59 1.98
C ALA A 265 -3.32 -10.91 0.48
N LYS A 266 -3.50 -12.17 0.09
CA LYS A 266 -3.61 -12.62 -1.30
C LYS A 266 -5.06 -12.72 -1.81
N GLY A 267 -6.03 -12.20 -1.05
CA GLY A 267 -7.45 -12.20 -1.43
C GLY A 267 -8.18 -13.52 -1.16
N ILE A 268 -7.61 -14.41 -0.34
CA ILE A 268 -8.19 -15.70 0.02
C ILE A 268 -8.84 -15.61 1.39
N GLN A 269 -10.17 -15.68 1.43
CA GLN A 269 -11.03 -15.64 2.62
C GLN A 269 -12.18 -16.63 2.45
#